data_AF-A0A561SZT9-F1
#
_entry.id   AF-A0A561SZT9-F1
#
_cell.length_a   1.000
_cell.length_b   1.000
_cell.length_c   1.000
_cell.angle_alpha   90.00
_cell.angle_beta   90.00
_cell.angle_gamma   90.00
#
_symmetry.space_group_name_H-M   'P 1'
#
loop_
_entity.id
_entity.type
_entity.pdbx_description
1 polymer ?
#
loop_
_entity_poly.entity_id
_entity_poly.type
_entity_poly.pdbx_seq_one_letter_code
_entity_poly.pdbx_strand_id
1 'polypeptide(L)'
;MPRRSFNNVFVAVNTVPPRPRPTSWLPNPTWPAAADGNCYFRTGEFPDGELFRRFAYSFPGVADQVDGTGFPTLEALRGGGSPPLPPSTIFEHSTIVRPPGYEESSIAEDPHFRHVPAPADSSPDDDFRLGMESPCRGGGVVLTADLRVLDGALPREHPDIGCFRSHAPPLSVGVDGHRTFPAS
;
A
#
# COMPACT_ATOMS: atom_id res chain seq x y z
N MET A 1 -9.43 19.38 5.65
CA MET A 1 -10.11 18.21 5.04
C MET A 1 -9.66 16.93 5.75
N PRO A 2 -10.52 15.91 5.92
CA PRO A 2 -10.15 14.68 6.64
C PRO A 2 -9.04 13.89 5.93
N ARG A 3 -8.25 13.17 6.72
CA ARG A 3 -7.26 12.19 6.25
C ARG A 3 -7.96 11.17 5.36
N ARG A 4 -7.36 10.84 4.22
CA ARG A 4 -7.86 9.76 3.37
C ARG A 4 -7.79 8.45 4.14
N SER A 5 -8.87 7.69 4.14
CA SER A 5 -8.95 6.40 4.83
C SER A 5 -8.83 5.24 3.86
N PHE A 6 -9.04 5.50 2.56
CA PHE A 6 -9.08 4.50 1.51
C PHE A 6 -8.10 4.87 0.38
N ASN A 7 -7.48 3.87 -0.25
CA ASN A 7 -6.32 4.04 -1.16
C ASN A 7 -5.10 4.66 -0.45
N ASN A 8 -4.83 4.20 0.76
CA ASN A 8 -3.73 4.72 1.56
C ASN A 8 -2.43 3.99 1.26
N VAL A 9 -1.38 4.77 1.04
CA VAL A 9 -0.01 4.28 1.27
C VAL A 9 0.22 4.25 2.78
N PHE A 10 0.43 3.06 3.35
CA PHE A 10 1.08 2.96 4.65
C PHE A 10 2.60 2.88 4.42
N VAL A 11 3.30 3.93 4.84
CA VAL A 11 4.76 4.02 4.75
C VAL A 11 5.37 3.38 6.00
N ALA A 12 6.11 2.28 5.82
CA ALA A 12 6.87 1.65 6.89
C ALA A 12 8.35 2.04 6.74
N VAL A 13 8.79 3.01 7.53
CA VAL A 13 10.22 3.36 7.63
C VAL A 13 10.90 2.35 8.54
N ASN A 14 11.59 1.36 7.95
CA ASN A 14 12.43 0.45 8.73
C ASN A 14 13.79 1.12 8.97
N THR A 15 13.94 1.72 10.14
CA THR A 15 15.14 2.47 10.53
C THR A 15 16.31 1.58 10.98
N VAL A 16 16.16 0.23 10.95
CA VAL A 16 17.18 -0.70 11.46
C VAL A 16 17.69 -1.64 10.35
N PRO A 17 18.80 -1.29 9.67
CA PRO A 17 19.61 -2.27 8.93
C PRO A 17 20.15 -3.35 9.89
N PRO A 18 20.36 -4.61 9.47
CA PRO A 18 20.08 -5.20 8.16
C PRO A 18 18.82 -6.09 8.16
N ARG A 19 17.91 -5.98 9.14
CA ARG A 19 16.87 -7.00 9.31
C ARG A 19 15.71 -6.79 8.33
N PRO A 20 15.46 -7.71 7.37
CA PRO A 20 14.22 -7.68 6.61
C PRO A 20 13.07 -7.98 7.57
N ARG A 21 12.15 -7.03 7.71
CA ARG A 21 10.86 -7.26 8.36
C ARG A 21 9.79 -7.27 7.27
N PRO A 22 8.85 -8.23 7.32
CA PRO A 22 7.67 -8.19 6.45
C PRO A 22 6.96 -6.86 6.66
N THR A 23 6.67 -6.16 5.57
CA THR A 23 6.08 -4.82 5.62
C THR A 23 4.57 -4.84 5.47
N SER A 24 4.01 -5.93 4.93
CA SER A 24 2.58 -6.07 4.71
C SER A 24 2.08 -7.49 4.93
N TRP A 25 0.82 -7.58 5.36
CA TRP A 25 0.09 -8.83 5.47
C TRP A 25 -1.07 -8.81 4.49
N LEU A 26 -1.09 -9.76 3.57
CA LEU A 26 -2.21 -10.00 2.69
C LEU A 26 -3.36 -10.58 3.51
N PRO A 27 -4.57 -10.00 3.39
CA PRO A 27 -5.74 -10.56 4.06
C PRO A 27 -6.07 -11.94 3.47
N ASN A 28 -6.78 -12.75 4.26
CA ASN A 28 -7.37 -13.99 3.75
C ASN A 28 -8.25 -13.66 2.53
N PRO A 29 -8.19 -14.40 1.41
CA PRO A 29 -9.04 -14.18 0.23
C PRO A 29 -10.55 -14.12 0.50
N THR A 30 -11.01 -14.76 1.58
CA THR A 30 -12.42 -14.73 2.02
C THR A 30 -12.78 -13.50 2.83
N TRP A 31 -11.82 -12.60 3.08
CA TRP A 31 -12.05 -11.37 3.83
C TRP A 31 -13.05 -10.47 3.08
N PRO A 32 -14.09 -9.96 3.75
CA PRO A 32 -15.21 -9.32 3.08
C PRO A 32 -14.91 -7.90 2.58
N ALA A 33 -13.69 -7.37 2.69
CA ALA A 33 -13.35 -6.04 2.19
C ALA A 33 -12.53 -6.08 0.90
N ALA A 34 -12.63 -5.01 0.11
CA ALA A 34 -11.68 -4.77 -0.98
C ALA A 34 -10.31 -4.43 -0.38
N ALA A 35 -9.27 -5.10 -0.85
CA ALA A 35 -7.89 -4.89 -0.43
C ALA A 35 -6.97 -4.50 -1.59
N ASP A 36 -7.52 -4.21 -2.77
CA ASP A 36 -6.74 -3.78 -3.93
C ASP A 36 -6.16 -2.37 -3.74
N GLY A 37 -4.91 -2.16 -4.14
CA GLY A 37 -4.25 -0.86 -4.10
C GLY A 37 -3.80 -0.38 -2.72
N ASN A 38 -3.72 -1.26 -1.71
CA ASN A 38 -3.36 -0.88 -0.33
C ASN A 38 -1.94 -1.31 0.06
N CYS A 39 -1.11 -1.71 -0.92
CA CYS A 39 0.25 -2.14 -0.66
C CYS A 39 1.08 -1.11 0.11
N TYR A 40 1.89 -1.66 1.02
CA TYR A 40 2.78 -0.95 1.91
C TYR A 40 4.11 -0.73 1.22
N PHE A 41 4.72 0.45 1.38
CA PHE A 41 6.03 0.75 0.81
C PHE A 41 7.06 1.03 1.89
N ARG A 42 8.29 0.59 1.58
CA ARG A 42 9.50 0.80 2.37
C ARG A 42 10.32 1.88 1.68
N THR A 43 10.74 2.90 2.42
CA THR A 43 11.75 3.86 1.96
C THR A 43 13.14 3.36 2.35
N GLY A 44 14.06 3.27 1.38
CA GLY A 44 15.45 2.79 1.54
C GLY A 44 15.77 1.51 0.74
N GLU A 45 16.99 1.42 0.19
CA GLU A 45 17.48 0.26 -0.58
C GLU A 45 17.63 -0.99 0.28
N PHE A 46 16.89 -2.06 0.00
CA PHE A 46 17.17 -3.39 0.56
C PHE A 46 16.77 -4.52 -0.41
N PRO A 47 17.72 -5.34 -0.88
CA PRO A 47 17.48 -6.33 -1.94
C PRO A 47 16.85 -7.67 -1.50
N ASP A 48 16.81 -8.03 -0.21
CA ASP A 48 16.63 -9.45 0.20
C ASP A 48 15.48 -9.77 1.19
N GLY A 49 14.29 -9.15 1.05
CA GLY A 49 13.15 -9.39 1.97
C GLY A 49 11.82 -9.75 1.29
N GLU A 50 10.95 -10.48 2.00
CA GLU A 50 9.55 -10.67 1.59
C GLU A 50 8.77 -9.35 1.71
N LEU A 51 8.22 -8.86 0.59
CA LEU A 51 7.37 -7.67 0.52
C LEU A 51 5.99 -7.94 1.11
N PHE A 52 5.44 -9.13 0.84
CA PHE A 52 4.14 -9.58 1.32
C PHE A 52 4.28 -10.84 2.17
N ARG A 53 3.45 -10.96 3.21
CA ARG A 53 3.19 -12.22 3.90
C ARG A 53 1.72 -12.55 3.94
N ARG A 54 1.40 -13.83 4.01
CA ARG A 54 0.06 -14.31 4.32
C ARG A 54 0.11 -15.34 5.42
N PHE A 55 -0.93 -15.37 6.24
CA PHE A 55 -1.17 -16.51 7.13
C PHE A 55 -1.70 -17.69 6.32
N ALA A 56 -1.57 -18.89 6.89
CA ALA A 56 -2.25 -20.05 6.34
C ALA A 56 -3.77 -19.84 6.39
N TYR A 57 -4.49 -20.37 5.39
CA TYR A 57 -5.94 -20.19 5.31
C TYR A 57 -6.62 -21.37 4.59
N SER A 58 -7.92 -21.54 4.85
CA SER A 58 -8.79 -22.44 4.09
C SER A 58 -9.60 -21.66 3.07
N PHE A 59 -9.90 -22.25 1.92
CA PHE A 59 -10.68 -21.62 0.85
C PHE A 59 -11.82 -22.53 0.38
N PRO A 60 -13.02 -22.01 0.11
CA PRO A 60 -14.13 -22.83 -0.36
C PRO A 60 -13.79 -23.62 -1.63
N GLY A 61 -14.06 -24.93 -1.63
CA GLY A 61 -13.77 -25.81 -2.77
C GLY A 61 -12.33 -26.34 -2.84
N VAL A 62 -11.46 -25.95 -1.90
CA VAL A 62 -10.11 -26.51 -1.76
C VAL A 62 -10.09 -27.38 -0.51
N ALA A 63 -9.78 -28.67 -0.67
CA ALA A 63 -9.84 -29.65 0.41
C ALA A 63 -8.77 -29.41 1.48
N ASP A 64 -7.58 -28.98 1.07
CA ASP A 64 -6.44 -28.75 1.95
C ASP A 64 -6.32 -27.29 2.38
N GLN A 65 -5.74 -27.09 3.56
CA GLN A 65 -5.34 -25.76 4.01
C GLN A 65 -4.20 -25.25 3.13
N VAL A 66 -4.28 -24.00 2.70
CA VAL A 66 -3.19 -23.36 1.97
C VAL A 66 -2.21 -22.79 2.99
N ASP A 67 -0.96 -23.27 2.96
CA ASP A 67 0.09 -22.85 3.90
C ASP A 67 0.43 -21.37 3.81
N GLY A 68 0.89 -20.79 4.92
CA GLY A 68 1.37 -19.42 4.96
C GLY A 68 2.71 -19.27 4.24
N THR A 69 2.83 -18.26 3.38
CA THR A 69 4.03 -17.97 2.58
C THR A 69 4.29 -16.47 2.52
N GLY A 70 5.46 -16.06 2.04
CA GLY A 70 5.73 -14.68 1.66
C GLY A 70 6.09 -14.54 0.18
N PHE A 71 6.00 -13.31 -0.32
CA PHE A 71 6.29 -12.96 -1.70
C PHE A 71 7.26 -11.76 -1.73
N PRO A 72 8.41 -11.87 -2.41
CA PRO A 72 9.40 -10.80 -2.46
C PRO A 72 8.99 -9.64 -3.37
N THR A 73 8.10 -9.85 -4.33
CA THR A 73 7.67 -8.85 -5.32
C THR A 73 6.18 -8.97 -5.64
N LEU A 74 5.60 -7.93 -6.24
CA LEU A 74 4.25 -8.02 -6.82
C LEU A 74 4.18 -9.04 -7.96
N GLU A 75 5.26 -9.18 -8.74
CA GLU A 75 5.37 -10.19 -9.80
C GLU A 75 5.31 -11.61 -9.23
N ALA A 76 5.97 -11.88 -8.11
CA ALA A 76 5.87 -13.18 -7.43
C ALA A 76 4.46 -13.45 -6.85
N LEU A 77 3.68 -12.41 -6.55
CA LEU A 77 2.31 -12.52 -6.08
C LEU A 77 1.33 -12.77 -7.24
N ARG A 78 1.37 -11.93 -8.27
CA ARG A 78 0.43 -11.90 -9.41
C ARG A 78 0.80 -12.87 -10.53
N GLY A 79 2.05 -13.35 -10.55
CA GLY A 79 2.64 -13.97 -11.73
C GLY A 79 3.08 -12.91 -12.74
N GLY A 80 3.63 -13.37 -13.87
CA GLY A 80 4.19 -12.53 -14.92
C GLY A 80 5.71 -12.56 -14.95
N GLY A 81 6.32 -11.51 -15.50
CA GLY A 81 7.77 -11.44 -15.68
C GLY A 81 8.30 -12.09 -16.95
N SER A 82 9.63 -12.18 -17.01
CA SER A 82 10.35 -12.87 -18.08
C SER A 82 11.47 -13.74 -17.48
N PRO A 83 11.31 -15.08 -17.45
CA PRO A 83 10.20 -15.86 -18.00
C PRO A 83 8.89 -15.69 -17.21
N PRO A 84 7.73 -15.88 -17.85
CA PRO A 84 6.44 -15.72 -17.18
C PRO A 84 6.25 -16.77 -16.08
N LEU A 85 6.02 -16.29 -14.87
CA LEU A 85 5.65 -17.08 -13.70
C LEU A 85 4.12 -17.18 -13.60
N PRO A 86 3.57 -18.32 -13.16
CA PRO A 86 2.15 -18.41 -12.85
C PRO A 86 1.81 -17.53 -11.64
N PRO A 87 0.55 -17.05 -11.53
CA PRO A 87 0.08 -16.37 -10.34
C PRO A 87 0.18 -17.24 -9.09
N SER A 88 0.31 -16.61 -7.92
CA SER A 88 0.24 -17.33 -6.67
C SER A 88 -1.20 -17.78 -6.36
N THR A 89 -1.34 -18.88 -5.62
CA THR A 89 -2.66 -19.41 -5.22
C THR A 89 -3.50 -18.40 -4.44
N ILE A 90 -2.90 -17.55 -3.60
CA ILE A 90 -3.65 -16.51 -2.88
C ILE A 90 -4.20 -15.46 -3.83
N PHE A 91 -3.43 -15.08 -4.85
CA PHE A 91 -3.87 -14.13 -5.85
C PHE A 91 -5.04 -14.72 -6.65
N GLU A 92 -4.91 -15.95 -7.15
CA GLU A 92 -6.00 -16.67 -7.84
C GLU A 92 -7.26 -16.79 -6.99
N HIS A 93 -7.13 -17.19 -5.72
CA HIS A 93 -8.28 -17.30 -4.82
C HIS A 93 -8.95 -15.95 -4.58
N SER A 94 -8.16 -14.87 -4.48
CA SER A 94 -8.70 -13.53 -4.32
C SER A 94 -9.46 -13.06 -5.55
N THR A 95 -9.04 -13.43 -6.77
CA THR A 95 -9.74 -13.04 -8.00
C THR A 95 -11.11 -13.71 -8.12
N ILE A 96 -11.26 -14.94 -7.61
CA ILE A 96 -12.54 -15.67 -7.59
C ILE A 96 -13.57 -14.93 -6.73
N VAL A 97 -13.16 -14.50 -5.52
CA VAL A 97 -14.07 -13.86 -4.56
C VAL A 97 -14.27 -12.38 -4.89
N ARG A 98 -13.21 -11.70 -5.31
CA ARG A 98 -13.12 -10.25 -5.51
C ARG A 98 -12.28 -9.92 -6.76
N PRO A 99 -12.85 -10.02 -7.96
CA PRO A 99 -12.19 -9.51 -9.16
C PRO A 99 -11.82 -8.02 -9.00
N PRO A 100 -10.62 -7.59 -9.43
CA PRO A 100 -9.65 -8.34 -10.24
C PRO A 100 -8.64 -9.18 -9.43
N GLY A 101 -8.70 -9.14 -8.10
CA GLY A 101 -7.73 -9.76 -7.20
C GLY A 101 -7.28 -8.79 -6.11
N TYR A 102 -6.64 -9.32 -5.07
CA TYR A 102 -5.96 -8.49 -4.08
C TYR A 102 -4.66 -7.95 -4.64
N GLU A 103 -4.42 -6.67 -4.39
CA GLU A 103 -3.22 -5.97 -4.81
C GLU A 103 -2.94 -6.14 -6.31
N GLU A 104 -3.95 -6.16 -7.18
CA GLU A 104 -3.78 -6.20 -8.64
C GLU A 104 -3.33 -4.83 -9.18
N SER A 105 -3.94 -3.76 -8.66
CA SER A 105 -3.66 -2.38 -9.05
C SER A 105 -2.55 -1.74 -8.22
N SER A 106 -1.95 -2.50 -7.29
CA SER A 106 -0.88 -2.01 -6.45
C SER A 106 0.39 -1.70 -7.25
N ILE A 107 1.18 -0.79 -6.71
CA ILE A 107 2.46 -0.37 -7.27
C ILE A 107 3.54 -0.89 -6.31
N ALA A 108 4.75 -1.21 -6.78
CA ALA A 108 5.90 -1.59 -5.95
C ALA A 108 7.12 -0.74 -6.33
N GLU A 109 6.88 0.55 -6.51
CA GLU A 109 7.86 1.57 -6.88
C GLU A 109 7.93 2.65 -5.80
N ASP A 110 8.97 3.49 -5.85
CA ASP A 110 9.04 4.66 -4.97
C ASP A 110 7.86 5.61 -5.27
N PRO A 111 7.05 5.98 -4.27
CA PRO A 111 5.93 6.91 -4.46
C PRO A 111 6.39 8.33 -4.79
N HIS A 112 7.67 8.64 -4.79
CA HIS A 112 8.24 9.96 -5.07
C HIS A 112 7.60 11.04 -4.20
N PHE A 113 7.62 10.84 -2.88
CA PHE A 113 7.21 11.89 -1.94
C PHE A 113 8.07 13.14 -2.13
N ARG A 114 7.49 14.32 -1.90
CA ARG A 114 8.20 15.58 -2.04
C ARG A 114 9.39 15.68 -1.10
N HIS A 115 9.23 15.20 0.13
CA HIS A 115 10.32 15.12 1.10
C HIS A 115 10.06 14.04 2.14
N VAL A 116 10.97 13.07 2.24
CA VAL A 116 10.96 12.03 3.28
C VAL A 116 12.16 12.30 4.19
N PRO A 117 11.97 12.39 5.52
CA PRO A 117 13.09 12.55 6.43
C PRO A 117 14.05 11.36 6.35
N ALA A 118 15.34 11.63 6.49
CA ALA A 118 16.29 10.56 6.78
C ALA A 118 15.95 9.91 8.14
N PRO A 119 16.27 8.62 8.37
CA PRO A 119 15.89 7.87 9.58
C PRO A 119 16.25 8.50 10.93
N ALA A 120 17.23 9.41 10.96
CA ALA A 120 17.71 10.10 12.15
C ALA A 120 17.39 11.60 12.16
N ASP A 121 16.71 12.10 11.13
CA ASP A 121 16.46 13.52 10.94
C ASP A 121 15.00 13.83 11.29
N SER A 122 14.80 14.53 12.40
CA SER A 122 13.51 15.13 12.73
C SER A 122 13.42 16.48 12.04
N SER A 123 13.49 16.48 10.70
CA SER A 123 13.35 17.71 9.93
C SER A 123 11.92 18.23 10.06
N PRO A 124 11.72 19.54 10.31
CA PRO A 124 10.39 20.14 10.29
C PRO A 124 9.77 20.15 8.89
N ASP A 125 10.54 19.83 7.84
CA ASP A 125 10.13 19.94 6.44
C ASP A 125 9.56 18.64 5.85
N ASP A 126 9.22 17.65 6.68
CA ASP A 126 8.61 16.38 6.22
C ASP A 126 7.40 16.64 5.29
N ASP A 127 7.45 16.12 4.06
CA ASP A 127 6.40 16.31 3.06
C ASP A 127 6.06 15.01 2.33
N PHE A 128 5.17 14.25 2.96
CA PHE A 128 4.62 13.00 2.43
C PHE A 128 3.53 13.21 1.36
N ARG A 129 3.38 14.41 0.79
CA ARG A 129 2.57 14.60 -0.41
C ARG A 129 3.30 14.01 -1.61
N LEU A 130 2.55 13.44 -2.54
CA LEU A 130 3.12 12.91 -3.77
C LEU A 130 3.71 14.04 -4.64
N GLY A 131 4.95 13.83 -5.11
CA GLY A 131 5.58 14.62 -6.15
C GLY A 131 4.79 14.57 -7.46
N MET A 132 5.08 15.46 -8.41
CA MET A 132 4.34 15.52 -9.68
C MET A 132 4.51 14.26 -10.53
N GLU A 133 5.72 13.69 -10.53
CA GLU A 133 6.10 12.47 -11.26
C GLU A 133 5.88 11.19 -10.45
N SER A 134 5.01 11.24 -9.43
CA SER A 134 4.73 10.07 -8.62
C SER A 134 3.89 9.05 -9.39
N PRO A 135 4.30 7.76 -9.45
CA PRO A 135 3.49 6.71 -10.07
C PRO A 135 2.18 6.47 -9.30
N CYS A 136 2.10 6.91 -8.05
CA CYS A 136 0.92 6.79 -7.22
C CYS A 136 -0.19 7.81 -7.55
N ARG A 137 0.06 8.79 -8.43
CA ARG A 137 -0.98 9.74 -8.82
C ARG A 137 -2.04 9.08 -9.69
N GLY A 138 -3.31 9.27 -9.31
CA GLY A 138 -4.45 8.66 -10.00
C GLY A 138 -4.44 7.12 -10.07
N GLY A 139 -3.62 6.44 -9.26
CA GLY A 139 -3.53 4.97 -9.25
C GLY A 139 -4.53 4.30 -8.30
N GLY A 140 -5.26 5.06 -7.49
CA GLY A 140 -6.20 4.52 -6.50
C GLY A 140 -7.47 3.95 -7.13
N VAL A 141 -8.11 3.04 -6.41
CA VAL A 141 -9.39 2.47 -6.85
C VAL A 141 -10.52 3.49 -6.66
N VAL A 142 -11.49 3.44 -7.59
CA VAL A 142 -12.69 4.27 -7.51
C VAL A 142 -13.53 3.80 -6.32
N LEU A 143 -13.67 4.68 -5.32
CA LEU A 143 -14.43 4.39 -4.12
C LEU A 143 -15.93 4.40 -4.40
N THR A 144 -16.67 3.53 -3.70
CA THR A 144 -18.14 3.60 -3.63
C THR A 144 -18.58 4.93 -3.03
N ALA A 145 -19.83 5.33 -3.28
CA ALA A 145 -20.34 6.64 -2.84
C ALA A 145 -20.14 6.88 -1.33
N ASP A 146 -20.44 5.88 -0.51
CA ASP A 146 -20.33 6.00 0.95
C ASP A 146 -18.88 6.16 1.42
N LEU A 147 -17.96 5.36 0.87
CA LEU A 147 -16.53 5.45 1.21
C LEU A 147 -15.90 6.74 0.69
N ARG A 148 -16.40 7.23 -0.45
CA ARG A 148 -15.95 8.48 -1.05
C ARG A 148 -16.30 9.69 -0.21
N VAL A 149 -17.48 9.72 0.42
CA VAL A 149 -17.86 10.79 1.35
C VAL A 149 -16.89 10.85 2.53
N LEU A 150 -16.49 9.68 3.04
CA LEU A 150 -15.51 9.58 4.14
C LEU A 150 -14.09 9.99 3.70
N ASP A 151 -13.68 9.63 2.48
CA ASP A 151 -12.35 9.96 1.92
C ASP A 151 -12.26 11.41 1.39
N GLY A 152 -13.41 11.98 1.05
CA GLY A 152 -13.59 13.27 0.38
C GLY A 152 -13.10 13.31 -1.08
N ALA A 153 -12.98 12.15 -1.74
CA ALA A 153 -12.58 12.04 -3.16
C ALA A 153 -13.72 12.52 -4.11
N LEU A 154 -13.38 13.00 -5.30
CA LEU A 154 -14.38 13.46 -6.27
C LEU A 154 -15.09 12.30 -6.99
N PRO A 155 -16.33 12.49 -7.52
CA PRO A 155 -17.20 11.38 -7.90
C PRO A 155 -16.76 10.48 -9.07
N ARG A 156 -15.73 10.84 -9.81
CA ARG A 156 -15.31 10.18 -11.06
C ARG A 156 -13.79 10.12 -11.24
N GLU A 157 -13.03 10.40 -10.19
CA GLU A 157 -11.58 10.36 -10.25
C GLU A 157 -11.09 9.03 -9.69
N HIS A 158 -10.15 8.39 -10.38
CA HIS A 158 -9.20 7.53 -9.70
C HIS A 158 -8.40 8.44 -8.77
N PRO A 159 -8.55 8.31 -7.45
CA PRO A 159 -7.85 9.22 -6.57
C PRO A 159 -6.37 8.80 -6.48
N ASP A 160 -5.51 9.69 -6.00
CA ASP A 160 -4.11 9.33 -5.73
C ASP A 160 -4.01 8.11 -4.76
N ILE A 161 -2.96 7.32 -4.83
CA ILE A 161 -2.62 6.35 -3.80
C ILE A 161 -1.77 7.10 -2.77
N GLY A 162 -2.31 7.36 -1.57
CA GLY A 162 -1.61 8.17 -0.56
C GLY A 162 -2.52 8.79 0.48
N CYS A 163 -1.95 9.06 1.65
CA CYS A 163 -2.68 9.61 2.79
C CYS A 163 -2.89 11.13 2.73
N PHE A 164 -2.16 11.83 1.86
CA PHE A 164 -2.29 13.27 1.63
C PHE A 164 -2.68 13.57 0.19
N ARG A 165 -3.56 14.57 0.02
CA ARG A 165 -3.83 15.13 -1.31
C ARG A 165 -2.60 15.91 -1.76
N SER A 166 -2.29 15.82 -3.05
CA SER A 166 -1.18 16.55 -3.67
C SER A 166 -1.22 18.07 -3.48
N HIS A 167 -2.40 18.65 -3.22
CA HIS A 167 -2.63 20.08 -2.97
C HIS A 167 -2.95 20.41 -1.50
N ALA A 168 -2.93 19.44 -0.57
CA ALA A 168 -3.11 19.72 0.85
C ALA A 168 -1.92 20.51 1.43
N PRO A 169 -2.08 21.22 2.55
CA PRO A 169 -0.94 21.75 3.30
C PRO A 169 0.08 20.64 3.66
N PRO A 170 1.38 20.95 3.75
CA PRO A 170 2.40 19.99 4.19
C PRO A 170 2.17 19.55 5.65
N LEU A 171 2.80 18.44 6.05
CA LEU A 171 2.79 17.98 7.43
C LEU A 171 3.37 19.10 8.32
N SER A 172 2.73 19.39 9.45
CA SER A 172 3.26 20.35 10.42
C SER A 172 3.95 19.58 11.55
N VAL A 173 5.23 19.81 11.76
CA VAL A 173 5.95 19.25 12.91
C VAL A 173 5.84 20.25 14.06
N GLY A 174 5.29 19.81 15.20
CA GLY A 174 5.23 20.61 16.42
C GLY A 174 6.62 20.92 16.98
N VAL A 175 6.70 21.93 17.86
CA VAL A 175 7.96 22.40 18.47
C VAL A 175 8.67 21.31 19.30
N ASP A 176 7.92 20.31 19.74
CA ASP A 176 8.36 19.13 20.50
C ASP A 176 8.77 17.93 19.60
N GLY A 177 8.81 18.12 18.28
CA GLY A 177 9.06 17.04 17.33
C GLY A 177 7.87 16.10 17.13
N HIS A 178 6.73 16.36 17.79
CA HIS A 178 5.51 15.63 17.52
C HIS A 178 4.94 16.06 16.17
N ARG A 179 4.96 15.10 15.23
CA ARG A 179 4.32 15.25 13.92
C ARG A 179 2.82 15.45 14.13
N THR A 180 2.37 16.67 13.91
CA THR A 180 0.96 17.01 13.98
C THR A 180 0.45 17.02 12.55
N PHE A 181 -0.29 15.97 12.21
CA PHE A 181 -1.02 15.93 10.95
C PHE A 181 -1.90 17.18 10.89
N PRO A 182 -1.83 17.99 9.81
CA PRO A 182 -2.57 19.23 9.74
C PRO A 182 -4.02 18.96 10.11
N ALA A 183 -4.47 19.61 11.20
CA ALA A 183 -5.87 19.60 11.52
C ALA A 183 -6.60 20.21 10.33
N SER A 184 -7.63 19.49 9.92
CA SER A 184 -8.49 19.75 8.78
C SER A 184 -8.76 21.21 8.47
#